data_AF-A0A8J6RAI6-F1
#
_entry.id   AF-A0A8J6RAI6-F1
#
_cell.length_a   1.000
_cell.length_b   1.000
_cell.length_c   1.000
_cell.angle_alpha   90.00
_cell.angle_beta   90.00
_cell.angle_gamma   90.00
#
_symmetry.space_group_name_H-M   'P 1'
#
loop_
_entity.id
_entity.type
_entity.pdbx_description
1 polymer ?
#
loop_
_entity_poly.entity_id
_entity_poly.type
_entity_poly.pdbx_seq_one_letter_code
_entity_poly.pdbx_strand_id
1 'polypeptide(L)'
;MDETGIHLAMTRLYGRAPIGERLYDSEAPEHRGKNISLIGGMSIDGLIATFTIVGSVNTDVFLFYIQEILIPRLWAGAIIVMDNLSVHHASVVHEAIEAVGVQVVFLPPYSPEFSPIELCWSKLKQLLCSAKARTSEALDQTLSKVINECISDEDGSEAITCGCSSQCRSRAKSAEVARRRVTIKLMLLIIH
;
A
#
# COMPACT_ATOMS: atom_id res chain seq x y z
N MET A 1 -1.16 10.20 -2.32
CA MET A 1 -1.16 9.07 -1.37
C MET A 1 -2.61 8.73 -1.10
N ASP A 2 -2.93 7.44 -1.00
CA ASP A 2 -4.30 6.95 -0.93
C ASP A 2 -4.34 5.49 -0.42
N GLU A 3 -5.53 5.02 -0.09
CA GLU A 3 -5.80 3.67 0.37
C GLU A 3 -6.74 2.89 -0.54
N THR A 4 -6.49 1.58 -0.65
CA THR A 4 -7.39 0.68 -1.36
C THR A 4 -7.65 -0.61 -0.57
N GLY A 5 -8.92 -1.03 -0.57
CA GLY A 5 -9.34 -2.33 -0.07
C GLY A 5 -9.13 -3.46 -1.07
N ILE A 6 -8.60 -4.59 -0.58
CA ILE A 6 -8.34 -5.85 -1.30
C ILE A 6 -8.99 -6.99 -0.51
N HIS A 7 -9.52 -8.00 -1.20
CA HIS A 7 -10.14 -9.16 -0.55
C HIS A 7 -10.02 -10.43 -1.42
N LEU A 8 -10.25 -11.61 -0.84
CA LEU A 8 -10.01 -12.91 -1.49
C LEU A 8 -11.00 -13.23 -2.62
N ALA A 9 -12.22 -12.70 -2.55
CA ALA A 9 -13.24 -12.91 -3.59
C ALA A 9 -13.08 -12.00 -4.82
N MET A 10 -11.98 -11.26 -4.94
CA MET A 10 -11.75 -10.47 -6.15
C MET A 10 -11.66 -11.38 -7.37
N THR A 11 -12.55 -11.13 -8.33
CA THR A 11 -12.60 -11.79 -9.62
C THR A 11 -13.01 -10.79 -10.69
N ARG A 12 -12.80 -11.14 -11.97
CA ARG A 12 -13.24 -10.30 -13.07
C ARG A 12 -14.77 -10.31 -13.16
N LEU A 13 -15.38 -9.13 -13.24
CA LEU A 13 -16.84 -8.99 -13.41
C LEU A 13 -17.32 -9.41 -14.81
N TYR A 14 -16.42 -9.35 -15.80
CA TYR A 14 -16.73 -9.66 -17.19
C TYR A 14 -15.69 -10.61 -17.76
N GLY A 15 -16.13 -11.53 -18.61
CA GLY A 15 -15.29 -12.39 -19.42
C GLY A 15 -15.92 -12.61 -20.79
N ARG A 16 -15.18 -13.26 -21.69
CA ARG A 16 -15.62 -13.52 -23.06
C ARG A 16 -15.75 -15.03 -23.27
N ALA A 17 -16.81 -15.44 -23.95
CA ALA A 17 -17.07 -16.79 -24.41
C ALA A 17 -17.48 -16.77 -25.89
N PRO A 18 -17.39 -17.90 -26.61
CA PRO A 18 -17.94 -18.04 -27.95
C PRO A 18 -19.42 -17.65 -28.01
N ILE A 19 -19.89 -17.22 -29.18
CA ILE A 19 -21.28 -16.81 -29.39
C ILE A 19 -22.20 -18.01 -29.13
N GLY A 20 -23.19 -17.84 -28.25
CA GLY A 20 -24.14 -18.89 -27.86
C GLY A 20 -23.74 -19.68 -26.62
N GLU A 21 -22.53 -19.47 -26.08
CA GLU A 21 -22.05 -20.14 -24.88
C GLU A 21 -22.10 -19.21 -23.65
N ARG A 22 -22.41 -19.79 -22.49
CA ARG A 22 -22.37 -19.08 -21.22
C ARG A 22 -21.02 -19.29 -20.56
N LEU A 23 -20.37 -18.20 -20.16
CA LEU A 23 -19.14 -18.26 -19.37
C LEU A 23 -19.51 -18.54 -17.91
N TYR A 24 -18.89 -19.57 -17.33
CA TYR A 24 -18.99 -19.89 -15.91
C TYR A 24 -17.61 -19.72 -15.25
N ASP A 25 -17.55 -18.98 -14.15
CA ASP A 25 -16.37 -18.93 -13.28
C ASP A 25 -16.65 -19.78 -12.03
N SER A 26 -16.38 -21.08 -12.12
CA SER A 26 -16.64 -22.05 -11.04
C SER A 26 -15.71 -21.88 -9.84
N GLU A 27 -14.67 -21.05 -9.95
CA GLU A 27 -13.67 -20.83 -8.92
C GLU A 27 -13.86 -19.49 -8.18
N ALA A 28 -14.96 -18.77 -8.44
CA ALA A 28 -15.27 -17.53 -7.74
C ALA A 28 -15.68 -17.82 -6.28
N PRO A 29 -14.98 -17.28 -5.27
CA PRO A 29 -15.32 -17.51 -3.88
C PRO A 29 -16.66 -16.86 -3.53
N GLU A 30 -17.54 -17.59 -2.85
CA GLU A 30 -18.80 -17.05 -2.33
C GLU A 30 -18.57 -16.05 -1.18
N HIS A 31 -17.44 -16.16 -0.49
CA HIS A 31 -17.09 -15.32 0.66
C HIS A 31 -15.89 -14.42 0.37
N ARG A 32 -16.04 -13.12 0.69
CA ARG A 32 -14.99 -12.11 0.51
C ARG A 32 -13.72 -12.38 1.33
N GLY A 33 -13.82 -13.17 2.40
CA GLY A 33 -12.73 -13.34 3.35
C GLY A 33 -12.45 -12.07 4.15
N LYS A 34 -11.25 -11.95 4.74
CA LYS A 34 -10.84 -10.74 5.46
C LYS A 34 -10.45 -9.65 4.46
N ASN A 35 -10.87 -8.42 4.72
CA ASN A 35 -10.40 -7.25 3.97
C ASN A 35 -8.95 -6.94 4.34
N ILE A 36 -8.14 -6.67 3.34
CA ILE A 36 -6.77 -6.17 3.44
C ILE A 36 -6.80 -4.73 2.94
N SER A 37 -6.33 -3.79 3.74
CA SER A 37 -6.12 -2.41 3.31
C SER A 37 -4.67 -2.25 2.85
N LEU A 38 -4.49 -1.69 1.66
CA LEU A 38 -3.21 -1.29 1.11
C LEU A 38 -3.15 0.25 1.13
N ILE A 39 -2.14 0.80 1.79
CA ILE A 39 -1.82 2.23 1.81
C ILE A 39 -0.65 2.45 0.86
N GLY A 40 -0.75 3.46 -0.01
CA GLY A 40 0.25 3.77 -1.02
C GLY A 40 0.61 5.24 -1.14
N GLY A 41 1.89 5.49 -1.31
CA GLY A 41 2.48 6.74 -1.76
C GLY A 41 3.01 6.53 -3.17
N MET A 42 2.71 7.47 -4.06
CA MET A 42 3.10 7.42 -5.47
C MET A 42 3.72 8.76 -5.87
N SER A 43 4.84 8.71 -6.58
CA SER A 43 5.43 9.84 -7.29
C SER A 43 4.96 9.85 -8.75
N ILE A 44 5.55 10.72 -9.58
CA ILE A 44 5.35 10.69 -11.04
C ILE A 44 5.98 9.45 -11.69
N ASP A 45 6.97 8.84 -11.05
CA ASP A 45 7.76 7.72 -11.60
C ASP A 45 7.20 6.36 -11.17
N GLY A 46 6.38 6.31 -10.11
CA GLY A 46 5.76 5.07 -9.67
C GLY A 46 5.40 5.04 -8.19
N LEU A 47 5.09 3.84 -7.69
CA LEU A 47 4.88 3.64 -6.25
C LEU A 47 6.20 3.75 -5.51
N ILE A 48 6.23 4.61 -4.48
CA ILE A 48 7.42 4.84 -3.65
C ILE A 48 7.31 4.15 -2.28
N ALA A 49 6.08 4.04 -1.74
CA ALA A 49 5.86 3.58 -0.38
C ALA A 49 4.54 2.82 -0.26
N THR A 50 4.60 1.51 -0.07
CA THR A 50 3.41 0.65 0.10
C THR A 50 3.40 -0.04 1.46
N PHE A 51 2.22 -0.13 2.07
CA PHE A 51 2.02 -0.84 3.34
C PHE A 51 0.68 -1.56 3.36
N THR A 52 0.68 -2.82 3.79
CA THR A 52 -0.54 -3.64 3.82
C THR A 52 -0.87 -4.07 5.25
N ILE A 53 -2.16 -4.00 5.58
CA ILE A 53 -2.70 -4.41 6.87
C ILE A 53 -4.02 -5.16 6.69
N VAL A 54 -4.23 -6.19 7.51
CA VAL A 54 -5.52 -6.87 7.58
C VAL A 54 -6.50 -6.06 8.41
N GLY A 55 -7.64 -5.67 7.84
CA GLY A 55 -8.68 -4.86 8.47
C GLY A 55 -8.67 -3.40 8.01
N SER A 56 -9.34 -2.54 8.78
CA SER A 56 -9.44 -1.10 8.51
C SER A 56 -8.20 -0.34 8.96
N VAL A 57 -7.84 0.70 8.24
CA VAL A 57 -6.80 1.67 8.65
C VAL A 57 -7.38 2.58 9.74
N ASN A 58 -6.66 2.73 10.84
CA ASN A 58 -6.95 3.71 11.89
C ASN A 58 -5.80 4.73 11.97
N THR A 59 -5.98 5.78 12.77
CA THR A 59 -4.99 6.85 12.92
C THR A 59 -3.61 6.35 13.36
N ASP A 60 -3.53 5.38 14.28
CA ASP A 60 -2.24 4.84 14.76
C ASP A 60 -1.46 4.11 13.66
N VAL A 61 -2.17 3.27 12.88
CA VAL A 61 -1.59 2.53 11.75
C VAL A 61 -1.15 3.50 10.66
N PHE A 62 -1.97 4.52 10.39
CA PHE A 62 -1.66 5.53 9.41
C PHE A 62 -0.45 6.38 9.82
N LEU A 63 -0.38 6.80 11.08
CA LEU A 63 0.78 7.52 11.63
C LEU A 63 2.07 6.69 11.54
N PHE A 64 1.99 5.38 11.84
CA PHE A 64 3.12 4.47 11.65
C PHE A 64 3.58 4.41 10.19
N TYR A 65 2.64 4.31 9.25
CA TYR A 65 2.95 4.34 7.82
C TYR A 65 3.67 5.64 7.44
N ILE A 66 3.17 6.79 7.89
CA ILE A 66 3.79 8.09 7.64
C ILE A 66 5.21 8.14 8.18
N GLN A 67 5.42 7.82 9.46
CA GLN A 67 6.71 7.99 10.13
C GLN A 67 7.77 7.00 9.70
N GLU A 68 7.42 5.72 9.58
CA GLU A 68 8.41 4.65 9.37
C GLU A 68 8.54 4.23 7.90
N ILE A 69 7.58 4.57 7.05
CA ILE A 69 7.55 4.11 5.66
C ILE A 69 7.61 5.28 4.67
N LEU A 70 6.73 6.27 4.81
CA LEU A 70 6.65 7.37 3.84
C LEU A 70 7.75 8.41 4.04
N ILE A 71 7.86 9.01 5.23
CA ILE A 71 8.82 10.08 5.54
C ILE A 71 10.27 9.74 5.18
N PRO A 72 10.79 8.52 5.44
CA PRO A 72 12.17 8.17 5.08
C PRO A 72 12.48 8.23 3.57
N ARG A 73 11.46 8.30 2.72
CA ARG A 73 11.56 8.38 1.25
C ARG A 73 11.31 9.79 0.72
N LEU A 74 11.07 10.75 1.60
CA LEU A 74 10.80 12.14 1.24
C LEU A 74 11.98 13.04 1.58
N TRP A 75 12.03 14.21 0.94
CA TRP A 75 12.99 15.26 1.21
C TRP A 75 12.29 16.50 1.75
N ALA A 76 13.03 17.36 2.46
CA ALA A 76 12.51 18.64 2.94
C ALA A 76 12.04 19.49 1.74
N GLY A 77 10.82 20.02 1.82
CA GLY A 77 10.17 20.74 0.72
C GLY A 77 9.34 19.86 -0.23
N ALA A 78 9.29 18.54 -0.04
CA ALA A 78 8.35 17.69 -0.76
C ALA A 78 6.89 18.05 -0.42
N ILE A 79 5.97 17.74 -1.34
CA ILE A 79 4.54 17.98 -1.18
C ILE A 79 3.83 16.63 -1.22
N ILE A 80 3.10 16.30 -0.16
CA ILE A 80 2.22 15.14 -0.11
C ILE A 80 0.81 15.60 -0.46
N VAL A 81 0.25 15.00 -1.51
CA VAL A 81 -1.16 15.17 -1.85
C VAL A 81 -1.97 14.02 -1.24
N MET A 82 -2.94 14.35 -0.40
CA MET A 82 -3.84 13.41 0.28
C MET A 82 -5.30 13.66 -0.09
N ASP A 83 -6.13 12.63 0.02
CA ASP A 83 -7.58 12.79 -0.08
C ASP A 83 -8.18 13.32 1.25
N ASN A 84 -9.50 13.53 1.29
CA ASN A 84 -10.19 14.09 2.45
C ASN A 84 -10.70 13.05 3.47
N LEU A 85 -10.09 11.86 3.54
CA LEU A 85 -10.44 10.88 4.59
C LEU A 85 -10.15 11.42 5.98
N SER A 86 -11.04 11.14 6.94
CA SER A 86 -10.95 11.65 8.31
C SER A 86 -9.65 11.26 9.03
N VAL A 87 -9.05 10.13 8.66
CA VAL A 87 -7.76 9.67 9.19
C VAL A 87 -6.59 10.55 8.74
N HIS A 88 -6.70 11.20 7.59
CA HIS A 88 -5.67 12.12 7.07
C HIS A 88 -5.67 13.47 7.78
N HIS A 89 -6.82 13.88 8.32
CA HIS A 89 -6.99 15.14 9.05
C HIS A 89 -6.56 15.08 10.52
N ALA A 90 -5.99 13.96 10.97
CA ALA A 90 -5.54 13.84 12.35
C ALA A 90 -4.34 14.79 12.60
N SER A 91 -4.41 15.64 13.63
CA SER A 91 -3.36 16.62 13.92
C SER A 91 -1.98 15.99 14.08
N VAL A 92 -1.91 14.81 14.71
CA VAL A 92 -0.67 14.04 14.90
C VAL A 92 0.01 13.64 13.59
N VAL A 93 -0.76 13.47 12.50
CA VAL A 93 -0.23 13.17 11.16
C VAL A 93 0.42 14.42 10.58
N HIS A 94 -0.28 15.56 10.66
CA HIS A 94 0.23 16.85 10.18
C HIS A 94 1.51 17.25 10.89
N GLU A 95 1.52 17.18 12.22
CA GLU A 95 2.70 17.49 13.03
C GLU A 95 3.90 16.62 12.66
N ALA A 96 3.69 15.32 12.40
CA ALA A 96 4.77 14.41 12.00
C ALA A 96 5.37 14.76 10.64
N ILE A 97 4.55 15.22 9.69
CA ILE A 97 4.99 15.57 8.33
C ILE A 97 5.66 16.95 8.30
N GLU A 98 5.08 17.93 8.97
CA GLU A 98 5.63 19.29 9.04
C GLU A 98 6.96 19.33 9.79
N ALA A 99 7.14 18.45 10.81
CA ALA A 99 8.40 18.33 11.55
C ALA A 99 9.61 17.98 10.67
N VAL A 100 9.40 17.36 9.50
CA VAL A 100 10.46 17.04 8.53
C VAL A 100 10.52 18.02 7.35
N GLY A 101 9.78 19.14 7.43
CA GLY A 101 9.75 20.19 6.41
C GLY A 101 8.99 19.80 5.15
N VAL A 102 8.09 18.83 5.22
CA VAL A 102 7.23 18.39 4.11
C VAL A 102 5.88 19.10 4.23
N GLN A 103 5.29 19.47 3.10
CA GLN A 103 3.97 20.14 3.05
C GLN A 103 2.87 19.13 2.74
N VAL A 104 1.70 19.31 3.35
CA VAL A 104 0.49 18.51 3.06
C VAL A 104 -0.51 19.36 2.29
N VAL A 105 -1.01 18.82 1.18
CA VAL A 105 -2.07 19.41 0.37
C VAL A 105 -3.21 18.42 0.25
N PHE A 106 -4.43 18.88 0.53
CA PHE A 106 -5.63 18.08 0.37
C PHE A 106 -6.27 18.31 -1.00
N LEU A 107 -6.73 17.22 -1.62
CA LEU A 107 -7.57 17.30 -2.81
C LEU A 107 -8.91 17.99 -2.48
N PRO A 108 -9.48 18.76 -3.41
CA PRO A 108 -10.81 19.32 -3.23
C PRO A 108 -11.84 18.20 -3.00
N PRO A 109 -12.89 18.44 -2.19
CA PRO A 109 -13.94 17.46 -1.97
C PRO A 109 -14.55 16.94 -3.29
N TYR A 110 -14.87 15.65 -3.33
CA TYR A 110 -15.55 14.98 -4.46
C TYR A 110 -14.78 14.94 -5.79
N SER A 111 -13.45 15.03 -5.74
CA SER A 111 -12.56 15.02 -6.91
C SER A 111 -11.63 13.79 -6.98
N PRO A 112 -12.12 12.54 -6.80
CA PRO A 112 -11.27 11.33 -6.81
C PRO A 112 -10.62 11.09 -8.18
N GLU A 113 -11.24 11.58 -9.26
CA GLU A 113 -10.72 11.56 -10.65
C GLU A 113 -9.34 12.24 -10.79
N PHE A 114 -8.93 13.06 -9.81
CA PHE A 114 -7.68 13.81 -9.82
C PHE A 114 -6.55 13.15 -9.03
N SER A 115 -6.77 11.96 -8.45
CA SER A 115 -5.71 11.23 -7.75
C SER A 115 -5.03 10.25 -8.70
N PRO A 116 -3.78 10.50 -9.14
CA PRO A 116 -3.11 9.64 -10.14
C PRO A 116 -2.94 8.20 -9.66
N ILE A 117 -2.91 7.99 -8.34
CA ILE A 117 -2.76 6.69 -7.70
C ILE A 117 -4.00 5.78 -7.87
N GLU A 118 -5.19 6.34 -8.12
CA GLU A 118 -6.40 5.56 -8.37
C GLU A 118 -6.28 4.71 -9.64
N LEU A 119 -5.60 5.25 -10.67
CA LEU A 119 -5.27 4.48 -11.88
C LEU A 119 -4.30 3.33 -11.57
N CYS A 120 -3.36 3.55 -10.65
CA CYS A 120 -2.47 2.50 -10.16
C CYS A 120 -3.25 1.40 -9.44
N TRP A 121 -4.19 1.78 -8.55
CA TRP A 121 -5.08 0.84 -7.85
C TRP A 121 -5.96 0.04 -8.79
N SER A 122 -6.50 0.68 -9.83
CA SER A 122 -7.27 -0.02 -10.87
C SER A 122 -6.42 -1.10 -11.55
N LYS A 123 -5.20 -0.76 -11.99
CA LYS A 123 -4.27 -1.74 -12.61
C LYS A 123 -3.89 -2.86 -11.65
N LEU A 124 -3.53 -2.53 -10.42
CA LEU A 124 -3.17 -3.50 -9.38
C LEU A 124 -4.33 -4.47 -9.12
N LYS A 125 -5.55 -3.97 -8.94
CA LYS A 125 -6.74 -4.81 -8.76
C LYS A 125 -7.03 -5.70 -9.96
N GLN A 126 -6.84 -5.20 -11.18
CA GLN A 126 -7.00 -6.02 -12.39
C GLN A 126 -6.01 -7.19 -12.43
N LEU A 127 -4.75 -6.97 -12.05
CA LEU A 127 -3.74 -8.03 -11.95
C LEU A 127 -4.12 -9.06 -10.87
N LEU A 128 -4.55 -8.59 -9.70
CA LEU A 128 -5.02 -9.47 -8.62
C LEU A 128 -6.26 -10.30 -9.02
N CYS A 129 -7.26 -9.68 -9.66
CA CYS A 129 -8.43 -10.39 -10.19
C CYS A 129 -8.05 -11.44 -11.23
N SER A 130 -6.98 -11.21 -11.99
CA SER A 130 -6.50 -12.13 -13.03
C SER A 130 -5.73 -13.31 -12.42
N ALA A 131 -5.02 -13.08 -11.32
CA ALA A 131 -4.28 -14.12 -10.60
C ALA A 131 -5.20 -15.12 -9.86
N LYS A 132 -6.45 -14.72 -9.55
CA LYS A 132 -7.44 -15.55 -8.84
C LYS A 132 -6.88 -16.22 -7.57
N ALA A 133 -6.11 -15.47 -6.78
CA ALA A 133 -5.57 -16.00 -5.52
C ALA A 133 -6.70 -16.32 -4.53
N ARG A 134 -6.87 -17.61 -4.18
CA ARG A 134 -7.98 -18.10 -3.33
C ARG A 134 -7.58 -18.40 -1.88
N THR A 135 -6.33 -18.19 -1.53
CA THR A 135 -5.82 -18.32 -0.15
C THR A 135 -5.14 -17.03 0.29
N SER A 136 -5.05 -16.80 1.60
CA SER A 136 -4.35 -15.64 2.17
C SER A 136 -2.90 -15.58 1.73
N GLU A 137 -2.23 -16.73 1.69
CA GLU A 137 -0.81 -16.84 1.35
C GLU A 137 -0.60 -16.54 -0.14
N ALA A 138 -1.44 -17.09 -1.02
CA ALA A 138 -1.38 -16.81 -2.45
C ALA A 138 -1.68 -15.34 -2.75
N LEU A 139 -2.61 -14.73 -2.00
CA LEU A 139 -2.96 -13.33 -2.16
C LEU A 139 -1.78 -12.43 -1.75
N ASP A 140 -1.12 -12.72 -0.63
CA ASP A 140 0.06 -11.97 -0.17
C ASP A 140 1.25 -12.10 -1.14
N GLN A 141 1.50 -13.30 -1.66
CA GLN A 141 2.54 -13.53 -2.68
C GLN A 141 2.23 -12.79 -3.98
N THR A 142 0.99 -12.84 -4.44
CA THR A 142 0.57 -12.13 -5.66
C THR A 142 0.66 -10.62 -5.45
N LEU A 143 0.22 -10.12 -4.29
CA LEU A 143 0.26 -8.70 -3.96
C LEU A 143 1.71 -8.19 -3.92
N SER A 144 2.61 -8.92 -3.27
CA SER A 144 4.03 -8.59 -3.23
C SER A 144 4.64 -8.56 -4.64
N LYS A 145 4.32 -9.55 -5.48
CA LYS A 145 4.79 -9.59 -6.87
C LYS A 145 4.28 -8.40 -7.69
N VAL A 146 2.98 -8.12 -7.63
CA VAL A 146 2.36 -7.02 -8.39
C VAL A 146 2.88 -5.65 -7.93
N ILE A 147 3.07 -5.47 -6.62
CA ILE A 147 3.65 -4.23 -6.08
C ILE A 147 5.08 -4.06 -6.60
N ASN A 148 5.91 -5.10 -6.60
CA ASN A 148 7.28 -5.03 -7.13
C ASN A 148 7.32 -4.71 -8.63
N GLU A 149 6.34 -5.16 -9.41
CA GLU A 149 6.22 -4.77 -10.83
C GLU A 149 5.77 -3.31 -11.04
N CYS A 150 5.19 -2.68 -10.01
CA CYS A 150 4.67 -1.31 -10.05
C CYS A 150 5.59 -0.28 -9.35
N ILE A 151 6.64 -0.73 -8.67
CA ILE A 151 7.67 0.11 -8.07
C ILE A 151 8.69 0.48 -9.16
N SER A 152 9.14 1.73 -9.20
CA SER A 152 10.20 2.19 -10.09
C SER A 152 11.55 1.57 -9.70
N ASP A 153 12.32 1.10 -10.69
CA ASP A 153 13.62 0.40 -10.52
C ASP A 153 14.68 1.20 -9.72
N GLU A 154 14.47 2.48 -9.46
CA GLU A 154 15.45 3.38 -8.83
C GLU A 154 15.44 3.34 -7.29
N ASP A 155 14.36 2.87 -6.66
CA ASP A 155 14.24 2.81 -5.20
C ASP A 155 13.99 1.37 -4.72
N GLY A 156 15.01 0.75 -4.13
CA GLY A 156 14.97 -0.61 -3.59
C GLY A 156 14.00 -0.77 -2.40
N SER A 157 12.69 -0.76 -2.66
CA SER A 157 11.66 -0.89 -1.63
C SER A 157 11.14 -2.32 -1.50
N GLU A 158 11.27 -2.89 -0.30
CA GLU A 158 10.65 -4.15 0.09
C GLU A 158 9.23 -3.86 0.62
N ALA A 159 8.20 -4.48 0.04
CA ALA A 159 6.82 -4.33 0.49
C ALA A 159 6.67 -4.84 1.94
N ILE A 160 6.22 -3.98 2.86
CA ILE A 160 6.05 -4.36 4.27
C ILE A 160 4.61 -4.85 4.49
N THR A 161 4.44 -6.17 4.58
CA THR A 161 3.17 -6.80 4.98
C THR A 161 3.08 -6.98 6.49
N CYS A 162 2.03 -6.45 7.13
CA CYS A 162 1.71 -6.72 8.53
C CYS A 162 0.47 -7.64 8.68
N GLY A 163 0.71 -8.94 8.88
CA GLY A 163 -0.34 -9.97 8.96
C GLY A 163 -1.09 -10.10 10.31
N CYS A 164 -0.94 -9.19 11.28
CA CYS A 164 -1.51 -9.39 12.63
C CYS A 164 -1.99 -8.08 13.28
N SER A 165 -3.30 -7.98 13.55
CA SER A 165 -3.97 -6.78 14.09
C SER A 165 -3.63 -6.46 15.57
N SER A 166 -3.07 -7.41 16.33
CA SER A 166 -2.70 -7.20 17.75
C SER A 166 -1.21 -6.89 17.97
N GLN A 167 -0.36 -7.10 16.95
CA GLN A 167 1.11 -7.06 17.10
C GLN A 167 1.75 -5.73 16.65
N CYS A 168 0.98 -4.81 16.05
CA CYS A 168 1.46 -3.46 15.72
C CYS A 168 1.90 -2.69 16.98
N ARG A 169 1.28 -2.96 18.14
CA ARG A 169 1.61 -2.32 19.43
C ARG A 169 2.96 -2.77 20.01
N SER A 170 3.44 -3.98 19.67
CA SER A 170 4.72 -4.52 20.15
C SER A 170 5.83 -4.49 19.10
N ARG A 171 5.50 -4.42 17.80
CA ARG A 171 6.47 -4.27 16.69
C ARG A 171 7.17 -2.91 16.63
N ALA A 172 6.65 -1.88 17.31
CA ALA A 172 7.38 -0.64 17.57
C ALA A 172 8.77 -0.89 18.22
N LYS A 173 8.93 -1.99 18.97
CA LYS A 173 10.24 -2.43 19.52
C LYS A 173 11.06 -3.32 18.58
N SER A 174 10.44 -3.97 17.59
CA SER A 174 11.16 -4.82 16.60
C SER A 174 11.69 -4.04 15.41
N ALA A 175 11.15 -2.85 15.12
CA ALA A 175 11.74 -1.91 14.16
C ALA A 175 13.20 -1.53 14.54
N GLU A 176 13.56 -1.57 15.83
CA GLU A 176 14.94 -1.40 16.31
C GLU A 176 15.87 -2.56 15.91
N VAL A 177 15.34 -3.78 15.76
CA VAL A 177 16.10 -4.97 15.30
C VAL A 177 16.27 -4.96 13.78
N ALA A 178 15.28 -4.45 13.03
CA ALA A 178 15.40 -4.21 11.59
C ALA A 178 16.38 -3.06 11.27
N ARG A 179 16.41 -2.00 12.10
CA ARG A 179 17.42 -0.93 12.04
C ARG A 179 18.86 -1.47 12.15
N ARG A 180 19.10 -2.55 12.88
CA ARG A 180 20.46 -3.15 12.96
C ARG A 180 20.89 -3.91 11.71
N ARG A 181 19.99 -4.50 10.92
CA ARG A 181 20.38 -5.27 9.72
C ARG A 181 20.60 -4.41 8.48
N VAL A 182 19.84 -3.33 8.32
CA VAL A 182 19.99 -2.41 7.16
C VAL A 182 21.18 -1.45 7.39
N THR A 183 21.38 -0.96 8.61
CA THR A 183 22.51 -0.06 8.93
C THR A 183 23.86 -0.79 8.86
N ILE A 184 23.94 -2.07 9.23
CA ILE A 184 25.19 -2.87 9.13
C ILE A 184 25.56 -3.14 7.65
N LYS A 185 24.58 -3.24 6.75
CA LYS A 185 24.85 -3.50 5.32
C LYS A 185 25.29 -2.24 4.57
N LEU A 186 24.82 -1.05 4.99
CA LEU A 186 25.26 0.23 4.42
C LEU A 186 26.63 0.68 4.96
N MET A 187 26.97 0.33 6.21
CA MET A 187 28.26 0.71 6.80
C MET A 187 29.44 -0.16 6.31
N LEU A 188 29.18 -1.35 5.77
CA LEU A 188 30.23 -2.22 5.19
C LEU A 188 30.60 -1.91 3.73
N LEU A 189 29.82 -1.07 3.03
CA LEU A 189 30.07 -0.69 1.64
C LEU A 189 30.88 0.62 1.48
N ILE A 190 31.33 1.23 2.57
CA ILE A 190 32.09 2.50 2.58
C ILE A 190 33.55 2.29 3.05
N ILE A 191 33.99 1.08 3.40
CA ILE A 191 35.35 0.82 3.92
C ILE A 191 36.21 -0.10 3.02
N HIS A 192 35.77 -0.53 1.83
CA HIS A 192 36.66 -1.16 0.83
C HIS A 192 36.53 -0.49 -0.53
#